data_AF-A0A7X1ZS54-F1
#
_entry.id   AF-A0A7X1ZS54-F1
#
_cell.length_a   1.000
_cell.length_b   1.000
_cell.length_c   1.000
_cell.angle_alpha   90.00
_cell.angle_beta   90.00
_cell.angle_gamma   90.00
#
_symmetry.space_group_name_H-M   'P 1'
#
loop_
_entity.id
_entity.type
_entity.pdbx_description
1 polymer ?
#
loop_
_entity_poly.entity_id
_entity_poly.type
_entity_poly.pdbx_seq_one_letter_code
_entity_poly.pdbx_strand_id
1 'polypeptide(L)' 'FARAGILKGIDATCFSSVASELKAGGANYLTEDVVCRGKIVTASGPRAAEAFGHKLLSLLKKEEE' A
#
# COMPACT_ATOMS: atom_id res chain seq x y z
N PHE A 1 -6.40 -3.25 -6.90
CA PHE A 1 -6.70 -1.91 -6.32
C PHE A 1 -6.57 -0.76 -7.31
N ALA A 2 -5.45 -0.61 -8.03
CA ALA A 2 -5.25 0.52 -8.96
C ALA A 2 -6.42 0.73 -9.96
N ARG A 3 -6.90 -0.34 -10.60
CA ARG A 3 -8.02 -0.28 -11.56
C ARG A 3 -9.39 -0.01 -10.92
N ALA A 4 -9.53 -0.23 -9.61
CA ALA A 4 -10.78 0.03 -8.90
C ALA A 4 -10.96 1.53 -8.55
N GLY A 5 -9.96 2.38 -8.83
CA GLY A 5 -10.02 3.82 -8.58
C GLY A 5 -9.82 4.23 -7.12
N ILE A 6 -9.74 3.28 -6.19
CA ILE A 6 -9.62 3.56 -4.75
C ILE A 6 -8.27 4.17 -4.35
N LEU A 7 -7.27 4.14 -5.25
CA LEU A 7 -5.91 4.65 -4.98
C LEU A 7 -5.66 6.02 -5.61
N LYS A 8 -6.66 6.67 -6.23
CA LYS A 8 -6.48 7.98 -6.87
C LYS A 8 -6.09 9.04 -5.85
N GLY A 9 -4.94 9.69 -6.05
CA GLY A 9 -4.37 10.71 -5.17
C GLY A 9 -3.82 10.15 -3.84
N ILE A 10 -3.69 8.83 -3.71
CA ILE A 10 -3.23 8.16 -2.49
C ILE A 10 -1.80 7.67 -2.67
N ASP A 11 -0.98 7.87 -1.65
CA ASP A 11 0.36 7.34 -1.55
C ASP A 11 0.31 5.81 -1.43
N ALA A 12 1.00 5.12 -2.34
CA ALA A 12 1.02 3.67 -2.41
C ALA A 12 2.34 3.14 -2.97
N THR A 13 2.67 1.91 -2.60
CA THR A 13 3.77 1.14 -3.19
C THR A 13 3.21 -0.13 -3.84
N CYS A 14 4.00 -0.77 -4.69
CA CYS A 14 3.68 -2.06 -5.29
C CYS A 14 4.95 -2.75 -5.77
N PHE A 15 4.80 -3.98 -6.25
CA PHE A 15 5.88 -4.66 -6.95
C PHE A 15 6.36 -3.84 -8.16
N SER A 16 7.67 -3.78 -8.36
CA SER A 16 8.32 -2.85 -9.28
C SER A 16 7.85 -3.00 -10.73
N SER A 17 7.55 -4.22 -11.18
CA SER A 17 7.08 -4.47 -12.55
C SER A 17 5.71 -3.88 -12.87
N VAL A 18 4.89 -3.57 -11.86
CA VAL A 18 3.53 -3.02 -12.02
C VAL A 18 3.42 -1.56 -11.57
N ALA A 19 4.55 -0.90 -11.27
CA ALA A 19 4.58 0.50 -10.83
C ALA A 19 3.93 1.47 -11.84
N SER A 20 4.11 1.22 -13.13
CA SER A 20 3.49 2.03 -14.19
C SER A 20 1.96 1.93 -14.17
N GLU A 21 1.40 0.75 -13.92
CA GLU A 21 -0.06 0.55 -13.81
C GLU A 21 -0.62 1.20 -12.55
N LEU A 22 0.13 1.17 -11.44
CA LEU A 22 -0.25 1.84 -10.21
C LEU A 22 -0.34 3.36 -10.40
N LYS A 23 0.66 3.96 -11.06
CA LYS A 23 0.66 5.38 -11.44
C LYS A 23 -0.47 5.72 -12.40
N ALA A 24 -0.71 4.89 -13.42
CA ALA A 24 -1.82 5.07 -14.36
C ALA A 24 -3.20 5.01 -13.67
N GLY A 25 -3.31 4.25 -12.58
CA GLY A 25 -4.49 4.23 -11.70
C GLY A 25 -4.68 5.51 -10.87
N GLY A 26 -3.75 6.47 -10.95
CA GLY A 26 -3.79 7.76 -10.27
C GLY A 26 -3.17 7.77 -8.88
N ALA A 27 -2.45 6.72 -8.47
CA ALA A 27 -1.77 6.68 -7.18
C ALA A 27 -0.43 7.42 -7.20
N ASN A 28 -0.04 7.97 -6.04
CA ASN A 28 1.28 8.55 -5.84
C ASN A 28 2.24 7.40 -5.49
N TYR A 29 2.98 6.93 -6.48
CA TYR A 29 3.90 5.80 -6.28
C TYR A 29 5.10 6.20 -5.43
N LEU A 30 5.33 5.48 -4.33
CA LEU A 30 6.51 5.59 -3.48
C LEU A 30 7.33 4.29 -3.54
N THR A 31 8.65 4.41 -3.38
CA THR A 31 9.60 3.28 -3.43
C THR A 31 9.86 2.64 -2.07
N GLU A 32 8.99 2.91 -1.08
CA GLU A 32 9.09 2.34 0.26
C GLU A 32 8.58 0.89 0.30
N ASP A 33 9.04 0.12 1.28
CA ASP A 33 8.66 -1.28 1.45
C ASP A 33 7.19 -1.45 1.84
N VAL A 34 6.68 -0.57 2.71
CA VAL A 34 5.27 -0.56 3.12
C VAL A 34 4.81 0.88 3.19
N VAL A 35 3.72 1.20 2.51
CA VAL A 35 3.07 2.53 2.55
C VAL A 35 1.69 2.37 3.16
N CYS A 36 1.38 3.21 4.14
CA CYS A 36 0.11 3.19 4.87
C CYS A 36 -0.58 4.55 4.80
N ARG A 37 -1.79 4.57 4.26
CA ARG A 37 -2.65 5.76 4.21
C ARG A 37 -4.02 5.44 4.80
N GLY A 38 -4.28 5.90 6.03
CA GLY A 38 -5.50 5.58 6.75
C GLY A 38 -5.65 4.07 6.94
N LYS A 39 -6.69 3.48 6.33
CA LYS A 39 -6.95 2.02 6.35
C LYS A 39 -6.35 1.27 5.16
N ILE A 40 -5.68 1.96 4.24
CA ILE A 40 -5.05 1.34 3.07
C ILE A 40 -3.58 1.07 3.39
N VAL A 41 -3.17 -0.18 3.29
CA VAL A 41 -1.77 -0.61 3.40
C VAL A 41 -1.36 -1.27 2.08
N THR A 42 -0.21 -0.87 1.55
CA THR A 42 0.38 -1.44 0.33
C THR A 42 1.83 -1.82 0.59
N ALA A 43 2.36 -2.81 -0.15
CA ALA A 43 3.71 -3.32 0.05
C ALA A 43 4.47 -3.50 -1.29
N SER A 44 5.78 -3.34 -1.24
CA SER A 44 6.69 -3.37 -2.41
C SER A 44 6.92 -4.78 -2.98
N GLY A 45 6.56 -5.84 -2.24
CA GLY A 45 6.71 -7.22 -2.68
C GLY A 45 6.98 -8.21 -1.53
N PRO A 46 7.41 -9.44 -1.86
CA PRO A 46 7.59 -10.50 -0.87
C PRO A 46 8.58 -10.15 0.26
N ARG A 47 9.60 -9.33 -0.02
CA ARG A 47 10.58 -8.89 0.99
C ARG A 47 9.96 -8.04 2.09
N ALA A 48 8.86 -7.35 1.81
CA ALA A 48 8.15 -6.50 2.77
C ALA A 48 7.04 -7.23 3.54
N ALA A 49 6.89 -8.55 3.39
CA ALA A 49 5.77 -9.30 3.95
C ALA A 49 5.67 -9.21 5.48
N GLU A 50 6.80 -9.31 6.18
CA GLU A 50 6.85 -9.19 7.65
C GLU A 50 6.42 -7.79 8.11
N ALA A 51 7.02 -6.74 7.54
CA ALA A 51 6.66 -5.35 7.83
C ALA A 51 5.19 -5.05 7.52
N PHE A 52 4.66 -5.60 6.42
CA PHE A 52 3.25 -5.47 6.05
C PHE A 52 2.33 -6.10 7.11
N GLY A 53 2.66 -7.32 7.57
CA GLY A 53 1.92 -8.01 8.61
C GLY A 53 1.89 -7.23 9.93
N HIS A 54 3.04 -6.71 10.37
CA HIS A 54 3.11 -5.86 11.56
C HIS A 54 2.25 -4.60 11.43
N LYS A 55 2.27 -3.95 10.26
CA LYS A 55 1.46 -2.75 10.03
C LYS A 55 -0.03 -3.05 10.07
N LEU A 56 -0.43 -4.17 9.47
CA LEU A 56 -1.83 -4.63 9.49
C LEU A 56 -2.30 -4.94 10.92
N LEU A 57 -1.50 -5.68 11.69
CA LEU A 57 -1.79 -5.97 13.10
C LEU A 57 -1.94 -4.69 13.93
N SER A 58 -1.07 -3.70 13.71
CA SER A 58 -1.16 -2.41 14.40
C SER A 58 -2.45 -1.65 14.06
N LEU A 59 -2.96 -1.76 12.84
CA LEU A 59 -4.22 -1.12 12.45
C LEU A 59 -5.42 -1.82 13.08
N LEU A 60 -5.45 -3.15 13.06
CA LEU A 60 -6.55 -3.95 13.63
C LEU A 60 -6.67 -3.76 15.14
N LYS A 61 -5.54 -3.76 15.86
CA LYS A 61 -5.54 -3.51 17.32
C LYS A 61 -6.02 -2.12 17.69
N LYS A 62 -5.87 -1.14 16.79
CA LYS A 62 -6.27 0.25 17.04
C LYS A 62 -7.78 0.47 16.84
N GLU A 63 -8.51 -0.50 16.30
CA GLU A 63 -9.98 -0.47 16.22
C GLU A 63 -10.67 -1.08 17.46
N GLU A 64 -9.92 -1.59 18.44
CA GLU A 64 -10.47 -2.16 19.69
C GLU A 64 -10.52 -1.16 20.87
N GLU A 65 -10.24 0.12 20.64
CA GLU A 65 -10.44 1.24 21.60
C GLU A 65 -11.62 2.14 21.18
#